data_AF-A0A843GXF1-F1
#
_entry.id   AF-A0A843GXF1-F1
#
_cell.length_a   1.000
_cell.length_b   1.000
_cell.length_c   1.000
_cell.angle_alpha   90.00
_cell.angle_beta   90.00
_cell.angle_gamma   90.00
#
_symmetry.space_group_name_H-M   'P 1'
#
loop_
_entity.id
_entity.type
_entity.pdbx_description
1 polymer ?
#
loop_
_entity_poly.entity_id
_entity_poly.type
_entity_poly.pdbx_seq_one_letter_code
_entity_poly.pdbx_strand_id
1 'polypeptide(L)' 'MTGNYLRNKIQDIKTRLACGYIDYEQAKKEATPFIDEMNRLGAEVAKKFGKKFSKFTFVSLMR' A
#
# COMPACT_ATOMS: atom_id res chain seq x y z
N MET A 1 -5.12 8.86 9.88
CA MET A 1 -3.85 8.15 9.65
C MET A 1 -3.01 8.96 8.67
N THR A 2 -1.69 9.04 8.84
CA THR A 2 -0.81 9.79 7.93
C THR A 2 -0.28 8.89 6.82
N GLY A 3 0.13 9.46 5.68
CA GLY A 3 0.72 8.69 4.57
C GLY A 3 1.95 7.87 4.98
N ASN A 4 2.78 8.41 5.89
CA ASN A 4 3.94 7.70 6.44
C ASN A 4 3.56 6.45 7.23
N TYR A 5 2.45 6.49 7.98
CA TYR A 5 1.97 5.32 8.73
C TYR A 5 1.59 4.18 7.78
N LEU A 6 0.83 4.48 6.73
CA LEU A 6 0.41 3.49 5.72
C LEU A 6 1.63 2.88 5.02
N ARG A 7 2.60 3.71 4.65
CA ARG A 7 3.87 3.26 4.06
C ARG A 7 4.63 2.30 4.99
N ASN A 8 4.73 2.63 6.27
CA ASN A 8 5.43 1.80 7.24
C ASN A 8 4.73 0.44 7.44
N LYS A 9 3.40 0.41 7.47
CA LYS A 9 2.64 -0.85 7.56
C LYS A 9 2.82 -1.73 6.32
N ILE A 10 2.76 -1.13 5.14
CA ILE A 10 3.00 -1.83 3.88
C ILE A 10 4.44 -2.38 3.83
N GLN A 11 5.43 -1.60 4.30
CA GLN A 11 6.82 -2.03 4.37
C GLN A 11 7.02 -3.20 5.35
N ASP A 12 6.37 -3.17 6.52
CA ASP A 12 6.42 -4.26 7.49
C ASP A 12 5.91 -5.58 6.90
N ILE A 13 4.77 -5.53 6.19
CA ILE A 13 4.19 -6.69 5.50
C ILE A 13 5.15 -7.21 4.42
N LYS A 14 5.77 -6.32 3.63
CA LYS A 14 6.78 -6.70 2.63
C LYS A 14 7.97 -7.41 3.28
N THR A 15 8.47 -6.90 4.40
CA THR A 15 9.56 -7.52 5.16
C THR A 15 9.16 -8.90 5.68
N ARG A 16 7.96 -9.03 6.26
CA ARG A 16 7.46 -10.32 6.78
C ARG A 16 7.33 -11.37 5.68
N LEU A 17 6.86 -10.99 4.50
CA LEU A 17 6.81 -11.86 3.32
C LEU A 17 8.21 -12.25 2.85
N ALA A 18 9.13 -11.29 2.72
CA ALA A 18 10.50 -11.54 2.26
C ALA A 18 11.28 -12.48 3.20
N CYS A 19 11.01 -12.40 4.50
CA CYS A 19 11.57 -13.31 5.50
C CYS A 19 10.85 -14.66 5.61
N GLY A 20 9.74 -14.87 4.89
CA GLY A 20 8.97 -16.11 4.93
C GLY A 20 8.07 -16.29 6.17
N TYR A 21 7.81 -15.24 6.94
CA TYR A 21 6.90 -15.29 8.11
C TYR A 21 5.43 -15.39 7.71
N ILE A 22 5.09 -14.93 6.51
CA ILE A 22 3.75 -15.00 5.92
C ILE A 22 3.88 -15.40 4.46
N ASP A 23 2.87 -16.08 3.94
CA ASP A 23 2.79 -16.39 2.52
C ASP A 23 2.25 -15.21 1.70
N TYR A 24 2.28 -15.36 0.37
CA TYR A 24 1.86 -14.33 -0.57
C TYR A 24 0.38 -13.93 -0.40
N GLU A 25 -0.50 -14.90 -0.22
CA GLU A 25 -1.95 -14.65 -0.12
C GLU A 25 -2.28 -13.92 1.19
N GLN A 26 -1.61 -14.30 2.27
CA GLN A 26 -1.71 -13.64 3.56
C GLN A 26 -1.14 -12.22 3.50
N ALA A 27 0.03 -12.03 2.90
CA ALA A 27 0.62 -10.71 2.71
C ALA A 27 -0.29 -9.79 1.89
N LYS A 28 -0.91 -10.32 0.81
CA LYS A 28 -1.87 -9.59 -0.01
C LYS A 28 -3.09 -9.19 0.80
N LYS A 29 -3.69 -10.12 1.54
CA LYS A 29 -4.87 -9.87 2.38
C LYS A 29 -4.59 -8.83 3.48
N GLU A 30 -3.42 -8.91 4.12
CA GLU A 30 -3.00 -7.95 5.14
C GLU A 30 -2.71 -6.56 4.53
N ALA A 31 -2.13 -6.50 3.32
CA ALA A 31 -1.76 -5.24 2.68
C ALA A 31 -2.94 -4.50 2.02
N THR A 32 -3.95 -5.22 1.51
CA THR A 32 -5.12 -4.65 0.82
C THR A 32 -5.75 -3.45 1.54
N PRO A 33 -6.15 -3.52 2.83
CA PRO A 33 -6.79 -2.38 3.49
C PRO A 33 -5.88 -1.14 3.57
N PHE A 34 -4.56 -1.32 3.73
CA PHE A 34 -3.62 -0.20 3.78
C PHE A 34 -3.37 0.40 2.39
N ILE A 35 -3.32 -0.44 1.36
CA ILE A 35 -3.17 -0.03 -0.04
C ILE A 35 -4.41 0.74 -0.50
N ASP A 36 -5.61 0.29 -0.15
CA ASP A 36 -6.87 0.94 -0.51
C ASP A 36 -6.99 2.30 0.16
N GLU A 37 -6.64 2.40 1.45
CA GLU A 37 -6.62 3.68 2.16
C GLU A 37 -5.57 4.64 1.57
N MET A 38 -4.39 4.13 1.20
CA MET A 38 -3.35 4.94 0.56
C MET A 38 -3.80 5.44 -0.82
N ASN A 39 -4.49 4.59 -1.58
CA ASN A 39 -5.06 4.97 -2.87
C ASN A 39 -6.17 6.01 -2.73
N ARG A 40 -7.04 5.87 -1.74
CA ARG A 40 -8.11 6.82 -1.43
C ARG A 40 -7.52 8.20 -1.16
N LEU A 41 -6.58 8.29 -0.20
CA LEU A 41 -5.91 9.54 0.15
C LEU A 41 -5.13 10.12 -1.04
N GLY A 42 -4.43 9.28 -1.79
CA GLY A 42 -3.68 9.69 -2.97
C GLY A 42 -4.59 10.27 -4.07
N ALA A 43 -5.76 9.67 -4.30
CA ALA A 43 -6.74 10.16 -5.25
C ALA A 43 -7.34 11.51 -4.82
N GLU A 44 -7.65 11.68 -3.52
CA GLU A 44 -8.13 12.95 -2.96
C GLU A 44 -7.11 14.08 -3.16
N VAL A 45 -5.84 13.80 -2.86
CA VAL A 45 -4.74 14.76 -3.07
C VAL A 45 -4.56 15.06 -4.56
N ALA A 46 -4.49 14.05 -5.42
CA ALA A 46 -4.33 14.26 -6.86
C ALA A 46 -5.46 15.11 -7.45
N LYS A 47 -6.70 14.87 -7.02
CA LYS A 47 -7.86 15.69 -7.39
C LYS A 47 -7.69 17.15 -6.94
N LYS A 48 -7.23 17.38 -5.70
CA LYS A 48 -6.99 18.73 -5.16
C LYS A 48 -5.97 19.53 -5.98
N PHE A 49 -4.96 18.87 -6.53
CA PHE A 49 -3.88 19.50 -7.30
C PHE A 49 -4.03 19.38 -8.82
N GLY A 50 -5.16 18.87 -9.32
CA GLY A 50 -5.40 18.69 -10.75
C GLY A 50 -4.44 17.71 -11.44
N LYS A 51 -3.89 16.75 -10.69
CA LYS A 51 -2.95 15.73 -11.20
C LYS A 51 -3.66 14.41 -11.45
N LYS A 52 -3.14 13.62 -12.38
CA LYS A 52 -3.59 12.23 -12.57
C LYS A 52 -3.09 11.38 -11.40
N PHE A 53 -4.01 10.66 -10.76
CA PHE A 53 -3.66 9.69 -9.73
C PHE A 53 -3.16 8.39 -10.35
N SER A 54 -2.03 7.87 -9.86
CA SER A 54 -1.50 6.56 -10.24
C SER A 54 -1.82 5.55 -9.14
N LYS A 55 -2.59 4.51 -9.49
CA LYS A 55 -3.04 3.51 -8.52
C LYS A 55 -1.88 2.66 -8.02
N PHE A 56 -1.70 2.61 -6.72
CA PHE A 56 -0.78 1.70 -6.07
C PHE A 56 -1.42 0.32 -5.92
N THR A 57 -0.69 -0.74 -6.27
CA THR A 57 -1.17 -2.12 -6.17
C THR A 57 -0.19 -3.00 -5.41
N PHE A 58 -0.66 -4.14 -4.91
CA PHE A 58 0.22 -5.12 -4.26
C PHE A 58 1.32 -5.63 -5.20
N VAL A 59 1.05 -5.77 -6.50
CA VAL A 59 2.08 -6.12 -7.48
C VAL A 59 3.13 -5.01 -7.62
N SER A 60 2.69 -3.74 -7.58
CA SER A 60 3.61 -2.58 -7.58
C SER A 60 4.48 -2.51 -6.33
N LEU A 61 4.01 -3.01 -5.19
CA LEU A 61 4.79 -3.10 -3.95
C LEU A 61 5.94 -4.11 -4.05
N MET A 62 5.71 -5.20 -4.77
CA MET A 62 6.66 -6.32 -4.89
C MET A 62 7.75 -6.08 -5.94
N ARG A 63 7.57 -5.08 -6.81
CA ARG A 63 8.59 -4.63 -7.75
C ARG A 63 9.67 -3.78 -7.09
#